data_AF-A0AAW6P6P9-F1
#
_entry.id   AF-A0AAW6P6P9-F1
#
_cell.length_a   1.000
_cell.length_b   1.000
_cell.length_c   1.000
_cell.angle_alpha   90.00
_cell.angle_beta   90.00
_cell.angle_gamma   90.00
#
_symmetry.space_group_name_H-M   'P 1'
#
loop_
_entity.id
_entity.type
_entity.pdbx_description
1 polymer ?
#
loop_
_entity_poly.entity_id
_entity_poly.type
_entity_poly.pdbx_seq_one_letter_code
_entity_poly.pdbx_strand_id
1 'polypeptide(L)'
;WREVLQVLRDLCERDGGLARLFAVHHLQLTRVRLLGSREQLQRLLHLSLLREPLWGALGEDDGQLLRADEHLRGGFRVNGAQWDAFTAEAADWLLLRAWHAPSGDFLLAALPSARAGLALRAGAHCQGLRLHPEDILLPPGLAATPRRVLGDGLAQLLQANVALGLALQAADNLDLPEASELSRLLGLGLVLSEQAARQLDEDIEAGAALAFGRASHFANLAAQALAVARQAAQASLRAEGVRARLLGAAH
;
A
#
# COMPACT_ATOMS: atom_id res chain seq x y z
N TRP A 1 4.34 -14.28 3.44
CA TRP A 1 4.37 -12.81 3.73
C TRP A 1 5.31 -12.37 4.84
N ARG A 2 5.53 -13.19 5.87
CA ARG A 2 6.40 -12.82 7.01
C ARG A 2 7.77 -12.24 6.59
N GLU A 3 8.43 -12.88 5.63
CA GLU A 3 9.75 -12.44 5.12
C GLU A 3 9.68 -11.07 4.43
N VAL A 4 8.68 -10.85 3.57
CA VAL A 4 8.45 -9.55 2.91
C VAL A 4 8.29 -8.44 3.95
N LEU A 5 7.51 -8.68 5.01
CA LEU A 5 7.30 -7.69 6.07
C LEU A 5 8.55 -7.47 6.92
N GLN A 6 9.39 -8.49 7.13
CA GLN A 6 10.69 -8.33 7.80
C GLN A 6 11.62 -7.46 6.96
N VAL A 7 11.80 -7.79 5.68
CA VAL A 7 12.63 -7.01 4.75
C VAL A 7 12.15 -5.57 4.67
N LEU A 8 10.83 -5.34 4.67
CA LEU A 8 10.27 -3.99 4.69
C LEU A 8 10.71 -3.21 5.94
N ARG A 9 10.64 -3.82 7.13
CA ARG A 9 11.10 -3.18 8.37
C ARG A 9 12.60 -2.89 8.34
N ASP A 10 13.40 -3.84 7.86
CA ASP A 10 14.86 -3.68 7.73
C ASP A 10 15.24 -2.59 6.72
N LEU A 11 14.44 -2.42 5.66
CA LEU A 11 14.63 -1.31 4.71
C LEU A 11 14.32 0.04 5.34
N CYS A 12 13.34 0.14 6.24
CA CYS A 12 13.01 1.40 6.93
C CYS A 12 14.17 1.95 7.77
N GLU A 13 15.03 1.09 8.31
CA GLU A 13 16.27 1.48 9.01
C GLU A 13 17.25 2.20 8.07
N ARG A 14 17.32 1.76 6.81
CA ARG A 14 18.36 2.20 5.86
C ARG A 14 17.90 3.31 4.93
N ASP A 15 16.70 3.18 4.38
CA ASP A 15 16.15 4.09 3.38
C ASP A 15 14.62 3.98 3.31
N GLY A 16 13.92 5.01 3.83
CA GLY A 16 12.47 5.07 3.81
C GLY A 16 11.84 5.16 2.41
N GLY A 17 12.58 5.70 1.42
CA GLY A 17 12.15 5.75 0.03
C GLY A 17 12.13 4.36 -0.60
N LEU A 18 13.20 3.58 -0.42
CA LEU A 18 13.26 2.18 -0.87
C LEU A 18 12.22 1.32 -0.16
N ALA A 19 12.02 1.51 1.15
CA ALA A 19 10.97 0.81 1.90
C ALA A 19 9.57 1.10 1.31
N ARG A 20 9.28 2.37 0.99
CA ARG A 20 8.00 2.77 0.37
C ARG A 20 7.82 2.13 -1.01
N LEU A 21 8.84 2.13 -1.86
CA LEU A 21 8.79 1.47 -3.18
C LEU A 21 8.57 -0.03 -3.03
N PHE A 22 9.29 -0.68 -2.12
CA PHE A 22 9.19 -2.12 -1.86
C PHE A 22 7.78 -2.52 -1.40
N ALA A 23 7.21 -1.75 -0.45
CA ALA A 23 5.84 -1.96 0.03
C ALA A 23 4.80 -1.79 -1.10
N VAL A 24 4.91 -0.70 -1.87
CA VAL A 24 3.97 -0.43 -2.96
C VAL A 24 4.05 -1.47 -4.06
N HIS A 25 5.26 -1.92 -4.43
CA HIS A 25 5.46 -2.97 -5.41
C HIS A 25 4.73 -4.26 -5.02
N HIS A 26 4.94 -4.74 -3.78
CA HIS A 26 4.31 -5.96 -3.29
C HIS A 26 2.79 -5.83 -3.15
N LEU A 27 2.30 -4.65 -2.75
CA LEU A 27 0.87 -4.36 -2.73
C LEU A 27 0.24 -4.50 -4.11
N GLN A 28 0.85 -3.89 -5.14
CA GLN A 28 0.26 -3.88 -6.47
C GLN A 28 0.27 -5.25 -7.14
N LEU A 29 1.37 -6.01 -7.03
CA LEU A 29 1.41 -7.39 -7.52
C LEU A 29 0.32 -8.25 -6.87
N THR A 30 0.09 -8.05 -5.57
CA THR A 30 -0.93 -8.79 -4.85
C THR A 30 -2.33 -8.36 -5.23
N ARG A 31 -2.58 -7.05 -5.43
CA ARG A 31 -3.86 -6.55 -5.95
C ARG A 31 -4.15 -7.08 -7.34
N VAL A 32 -3.15 -7.13 -8.23
CA VAL A 32 -3.28 -7.81 -9.53
C VAL A 32 -3.69 -9.27 -9.33
N ARG A 33 -2.98 -10.02 -8.46
CA ARG A 33 -3.29 -11.43 -8.15
C ARG A 33 -4.71 -11.64 -7.60
N LEU A 34 -5.19 -10.74 -6.75
CA LEU A 34 -6.47 -10.85 -6.07
C LEU A 34 -7.66 -10.43 -6.95
N LEU A 35 -7.49 -9.35 -7.71
CA LEU A 35 -8.59 -8.66 -8.40
C LEU A 35 -8.63 -8.96 -9.90
N GLY A 36 -7.50 -9.31 -10.51
CA GLY A 36 -7.43 -9.54 -11.95
C GLY A 36 -8.21 -10.76 -12.43
N SER A 37 -8.78 -10.66 -13.63
CA SER A 37 -9.30 -11.80 -14.39
C SER A 37 -8.18 -12.78 -14.77
N ARG A 38 -8.52 -13.99 -15.19
CA ARG A 38 -7.53 -14.99 -15.62
C ARG A 38 -6.62 -14.44 -16.74
N GLU A 39 -7.19 -13.73 -17.70
CA GLU A 39 -6.48 -13.12 -18.83
C GLU A 39 -5.56 -11.98 -18.35
N GLN A 40 -6.04 -11.16 -17.41
CA GLN A 40 -5.23 -10.11 -16.81
C GLN A 40 -4.07 -10.67 -15.99
N LEU A 41 -4.28 -11.75 -15.23
CA LEU A 41 -3.22 -12.43 -14.48
C LEU A 41 -2.16 -12.99 -15.41
N GLN A 42 -2.57 -13.71 -16.47
CA GLN A 42 -1.66 -14.25 -17.47
C GLN A 42 -0.85 -13.16 -18.15
N ARG A 43 -1.45 -12.01 -18.45
CA ARG A 43 -0.75 -10.88 -19.08
C ARG A 43 0.18 -10.16 -18.11
N LEU A 44 -0.32 -9.75 -16.95
CA LEU A 44 0.37 -8.84 -16.03
C LEU A 44 1.42 -9.55 -15.19
N LEU A 45 1.11 -10.73 -14.62
CA LEU A 45 2.08 -11.46 -13.80
C LEU A 45 3.20 -12.07 -14.65
N HIS A 46 2.89 -12.53 -15.87
CA HIS A 46 3.92 -13.01 -16.79
C HIS A 46 4.86 -11.89 -17.23
N LEU A 47 4.33 -10.70 -17.50
CA LEU A 47 5.14 -9.51 -17.76
C LEU A 47 6.06 -9.21 -16.58
N SER A 48 5.54 -9.27 -15.35
CA SER A 48 6.32 -9.03 -14.14
C SER A 48 7.50 -10.01 -13.98
N LEU A 49 7.30 -11.27 -14.36
CA LEU A 49 8.34 -12.29 -14.32
C LEU A 49 9.41 -12.11 -15.41
N LEU A 50 9.03 -11.67 -16.61
CA LEU A 50 9.96 -11.61 -17.74
C LEU A 50 10.76 -10.31 -17.83
N ARG A 51 10.20 -9.20 -17.33
CA ARG A 51 10.80 -7.87 -17.49
C ARG A 51 11.19 -7.21 -16.16
N GLU A 52 10.85 -7.86 -15.05
CA GLU A 52 11.13 -7.36 -13.69
C GLU A 52 10.78 -5.88 -13.48
N PRO A 53 9.61 -5.39 -13.98
CA PRO A 53 9.23 -3.99 -13.84
C PRO A 53 9.03 -3.63 -12.37
N LEU A 54 9.35 -2.39 -12.02
CA LEU A 54 8.89 -1.82 -10.78
C LEU A 54 7.40 -1.47 -10.89
N TRP A 55 6.65 -1.77 -9.84
CA TRP A 55 5.22 -1.50 -9.75
C TRP A 55 4.98 -0.37 -8.76
N GLY A 56 4.32 0.69 -9.22
CA GLY A 56 4.00 1.90 -8.49
C GLY A 56 2.51 2.05 -8.23
N ALA A 57 2.16 3.05 -7.43
CA ALA A 57 0.78 3.42 -7.16
C ALA A 57 0.54 4.85 -7.66
N LEU A 58 -0.63 5.08 -8.26
CA LEU A 58 -1.09 6.41 -8.64
C LEU A 58 -2.51 6.61 -8.11
N GLY A 59 -2.74 7.69 -7.36
CA GLY A 59 -3.98 7.88 -6.60
C GLY A 59 -3.80 7.52 -5.12
N GLU A 60 -4.52 8.20 -4.25
CA GLU A 60 -4.54 7.94 -2.81
C GLU A 60 -5.87 7.33 -2.34
N ASP A 61 -5.87 6.81 -1.12
CA ASP A 61 -7.06 6.28 -0.48
C ASP A 61 -8.03 7.38 -0.03
N ASP A 62 -7.54 8.61 0.19
CA ASP A 62 -8.23 9.68 0.93
C ASP A 62 -8.67 10.89 0.07
N GLY A 63 -8.60 10.82 -1.27
CA GLY A 63 -8.90 11.99 -2.10
C GLY A 63 -9.20 11.76 -3.58
N GLN A 64 -10.17 12.53 -4.08
CA GLN A 64 -10.68 12.55 -5.47
C GLN A 64 -9.73 13.26 -6.47
N LEU A 65 -8.43 13.20 -6.22
CA LEU A 65 -7.39 13.88 -7.01
C LEU A 65 -7.39 13.44 -8.47
N LEU A 66 -7.74 12.17 -8.70
CA LEU A 66 -7.96 11.59 -10.01
C LEU A 66 -9.42 11.21 -10.15
N ARG A 67 -10.08 11.75 -11.17
CA ARG A 67 -11.49 11.52 -11.48
C ARG A 67 -11.60 10.67 -12.72
N ALA A 68 -12.42 9.62 -12.63
CA ALA A 68 -12.78 8.76 -13.74
C ALA A 68 -14.18 9.11 -14.22
N ASP A 69 -14.30 9.32 -15.52
CA ASP A 69 -15.55 9.47 -16.24
C ASP A 69 -15.75 8.28 -17.17
N GLU A 70 -16.98 7.78 -17.29
CA GLU A 70 -17.29 6.68 -18.22
C GLU A 70 -16.94 7.08 -19.65
N HIS A 71 -16.42 6.12 -20.42
CA HIS A 71 -16.06 6.29 -21.81
C HIS A 71 -16.52 5.11 -22.66
N LEU A 72 -16.24 5.19 -23.97
CA LEU A 72 -16.76 4.26 -24.96
C LEU A 72 -16.41 2.81 -24.61
N ARG A 73 -17.38 1.90 -24.82
CA ARG A 73 -17.23 0.45 -24.68
C ARG A 73 -16.78 -0.01 -23.29
N GLY A 74 -17.23 0.68 -22.23
CA GLY A 74 -16.94 0.30 -20.84
C GLY A 74 -15.52 0.65 -20.38
N GLY A 75 -14.80 1.49 -21.13
CA GLY A 75 -13.57 2.11 -20.67
C GLY A 75 -13.85 3.36 -19.82
N PHE A 76 -12.79 3.97 -19.30
CA PHE A 76 -12.87 5.22 -18.53
C PHE A 76 -11.88 6.24 -19.07
N ARG A 77 -12.18 7.52 -18.81
CA ARG A 77 -11.26 8.63 -19.03
C ARG A 77 -10.90 9.24 -17.69
N VAL A 78 -9.61 9.33 -17.39
CA VAL A 78 -9.09 9.86 -16.13
C VAL A 78 -8.50 11.25 -16.32
N ASN A 79 -8.89 12.16 -15.43
CA ASN A 79 -8.38 13.52 -15.35
C ASN A 79 -7.99 13.86 -13.92
N GLY A 80 -6.99 14.73 -13.75
CA GLY A 80 -6.60 15.25 -12.44
C GLY A 80 -5.10 15.28 -12.24
N ALA A 81 -4.68 15.55 -11.01
CA ALA A 81 -3.27 15.60 -10.66
C ALA A 81 -3.03 15.20 -9.20
N GLN A 82 -1.86 14.63 -8.94
CA GLN A 82 -1.36 14.28 -7.62
C GLN A 82 0.09 14.73 -7.48
N TRP A 83 0.38 15.48 -6.42
CA TRP A 83 1.73 16.02 -6.20
C TRP A 83 2.70 14.98 -5.63
N ASP A 84 2.30 14.23 -4.60
CA ASP A 84 3.12 13.11 -4.11
C ASP A 84 2.94 11.88 -5.00
N ALA A 85 3.63 11.88 -6.14
CA ALA A 85 3.62 10.79 -7.11
C ALA A 85 4.91 9.97 -7.07
N PHE A 86 5.68 10.02 -5.98
CA PHE A 86 7.03 9.43 -5.90
C PHE A 86 7.09 7.97 -6.38
N THR A 87 6.14 7.13 -5.95
CA THR A 87 6.12 5.72 -6.35
C THR A 87 5.65 5.51 -7.78
N ALA A 88 4.87 6.44 -8.33
CA ALA A 88 4.48 6.41 -9.74
C ALA A 88 5.63 6.86 -10.65
N GLU A 89 6.34 7.92 -10.27
CA GLU A 89 7.48 8.46 -11.02
C GLU A 89 8.63 7.46 -11.15
N ALA A 90 8.85 6.64 -10.14
CA ALA A 90 9.91 5.63 -10.14
C ALA A 90 9.54 4.33 -10.89
N ALA A 91 8.27 4.11 -11.24
CA ALA A 91 7.77 2.80 -11.67
C ALA A 91 7.57 2.66 -13.18
N ASP A 92 7.70 1.44 -13.67
CA ASP A 92 7.42 1.07 -15.06
C ASP A 92 5.93 0.77 -15.29
N TRP A 93 5.29 0.20 -14.26
CA TRP A 93 3.88 -0.16 -14.24
C TRP A 93 3.18 0.42 -13.03
N LEU A 94 1.93 0.81 -13.21
CA LEU A 94 1.14 1.49 -12.20
C LEU A 94 -0.16 0.77 -11.98
N LEU A 95 -0.57 0.71 -10.72
CA LEU A 95 -1.95 0.48 -10.36
C LEU A 95 -2.56 1.83 -9.99
N LEU A 96 -3.42 2.34 -10.87
CA LEU A 96 -4.09 3.62 -10.76
C LEU A 96 -5.43 3.45 -10.04
N ARG A 97 -5.63 4.28 -9.02
CA ARG A 97 -6.89 4.45 -8.29
C ARG A 97 -7.51 5.78 -8.71
N ALA A 98 -8.75 5.75 -9.21
CA ALA A 98 -9.47 6.95 -9.60
C ALA A 98 -10.92 6.92 -9.09
N TRP A 99 -11.39 8.08 -8.63
CA TRP A 99 -12.73 8.26 -8.10
C TRP A 99 -13.75 8.37 -9.21
N HIS A 100 -14.81 7.58 -9.14
CA HIS A 100 -15.95 7.64 -10.05
C HIS A 100 -17.16 8.20 -9.30
N ALA A 101 -17.43 9.49 -9.55
CA ALA A 101 -18.47 10.23 -8.82
C ALA A 101 -19.88 9.63 -8.94
N PRO A 102 -20.34 9.15 -10.13
CA PRO A 102 -21.68 8.56 -10.25
C PRO A 102 -21.91 7.33 -9.37
N SER A 103 -20.89 6.51 -9.13
CA SER A 103 -21.03 5.34 -8.26
C SER A 103 -20.69 5.61 -6.80
N GLY A 104 -20.10 6.76 -6.49
CA GLY A 104 -19.58 7.05 -5.15
C GLY A 104 -18.48 6.06 -4.72
N ASP A 105 -17.69 5.56 -5.67
CA ASP A 105 -16.64 4.57 -5.42
C ASP A 105 -15.45 4.79 -6.34
N PHE A 106 -14.33 4.11 -6.09
CA PHE A 106 -13.15 4.15 -6.94
C PHE A 106 -13.10 2.94 -7.89
N LEU A 107 -12.36 3.12 -8.98
CA LEU A 107 -11.89 2.02 -9.82
C LEU A 107 -10.40 1.78 -9.59
N LEU A 108 -9.94 0.56 -9.89
CA LEU A 108 -8.53 0.22 -9.97
C LEU A 108 -8.17 -0.26 -11.37
N ALA A 109 -7.14 0.31 -11.96
CA ALA A 109 -6.65 -0.07 -13.29
C ALA A 109 -5.13 -0.26 -13.32
N ALA A 110 -4.66 -1.26 -14.07
CA ALA A 110 -3.24 -1.51 -14.30
C ALA A 110 -2.80 -1.00 -15.68
N LEU A 111 -1.76 -0.16 -15.71
CA LEU A 111 -1.25 0.44 -16.94
C LEU A 111 0.26 0.70 -16.87
N PRO A 112 0.96 0.77 -18.01
CA PRO A 112 2.34 1.24 -18.03
C PRO A 112 2.43 2.74 -17.69
N SER A 113 3.52 3.16 -17.05
CA SER A 113 3.76 4.56 -16.69
C SER A 113 3.90 5.49 -17.91
N ALA A 114 4.27 4.94 -19.06
CA ALA A 114 4.37 5.66 -20.34
C ALA A 114 3.02 5.80 -21.10
N ARG A 115 1.87 5.49 -20.49
CA ARG A 115 0.56 5.57 -21.16
C ARG A 115 0.25 7.00 -21.60
N ALA A 116 -0.20 7.16 -22.84
CA ALA A 116 -0.61 8.46 -23.37
C ALA A 116 -1.71 9.11 -22.51
N GLY A 117 -1.51 10.39 -22.19
CA GLY A 117 -2.39 11.14 -21.28
C GLY A 117 -1.97 11.12 -19.81
N LEU A 118 -0.89 10.41 -19.47
CA LEU A 118 -0.23 10.46 -18.16
C LEU A 118 1.13 11.15 -18.29
N ALA A 119 1.40 12.13 -17.43
CA ALA A 119 2.71 12.77 -17.28
C ALA A 119 3.16 12.67 -15.81
N LEU A 120 4.41 12.25 -15.60
CA LEU A 120 5.01 12.00 -14.28
C LEU A 120 6.22 12.91 -14.04
N ARG A 121 6.08 14.22 -14.28
CA ARG A 121 7.17 15.20 -14.12
C ARG A 121 6.76 16.20 -13.05
N ALA A 122 7.40 16.09 -11.87
CA ALA A 122 7.09 16.92 -10.70
C ALA A 122 5.66 16.70 -10.19
N GLY A 123 5.29 15.43 -10.04
CA GLY A 123 3.94 14.97 -9.77
C GLY A 123 3.34 14.21 -10.95
N ALA A 124 2.17 13.64 -10.72
CA ALA A 124 1.37 12.95 -11.72
C ALA A 124 0.26 13.86 -12.24
N HIS A 125 0.14 13.95 -13.56
CA HIS A 125 -0.91 14.68 -14.25
C HIS A 125 -1.60 13.78 -15.26
N CYS A 126 -2.91 13.61 -15.10
CA CYS A 126 -3.76 12.88 -16.02
C CYS A 126 -4.58 13.87 -16.84
N GLN A 127 -4.37 13.89 -18.16
CA GLN A 127 -5.12 14.71 -19.11
C GLN A 127 -5.80 13.82 -20.13
N GLY A 128 -7.02 13.42 -19.81
CA GLY A 128 -7.81 12.56 -20.65
C GLY A 128 -7.19 11.18 -20.85
N LEU A 129 -6.47 10.68 -19.85
CA LEU A 129 -5.87 9.36 -19.83
C LEU A 129 -6.95 8.31 -20.09
N ARG A 130 -6.76 7.49 -21.13
CA ARG A 130 -7.74 6.46 -21.50
C ARG A 130 -7.40 5.15 -20.82
N LEU A 131 -8.39 4.60 -20.12
CA LEU A 131 -8.36 3.26 -19.55
C LEU A 131 -9.25 2.34 -20.39
N HIS A 132 -8.66 1.29 -20.93
CA HIS A 132 -9.40 0.26 -21.65
C HIS A 132 -10.04 -0.73 -20.68
N PRO A 133 -11.12 -1.43 -21.06
CA PRO A 133 -11.71 -2.47 -20.22
C PRO A 133 -10.70 -3.50 -19.71
N GLU A 134 -9.73 -3.90 -20.54
CA GLU A 134 -8.69 -4.85 -20.10
C GLU A 134 -7.70 -4.29 -19.07
N ASP A 135 -7.63 -2.96 -18.90
CA ASP A 135 -6.81 -2.31 -17.87
C ASP A 135 -7.50 -2.37 -16.50
N ILE A 136 -8.83 -2.49 -16.45
CA ILE A 136 -9.62 -2.35 -15.21
C ILE A 136 -9.61 -3.66 -14.43
N LEU A 137 -8.98 -3.65 -13.26
CA LEU A 137 -8.95 -4.78 -12.33
C LEU A 137 -10.17 -4.77 -11.40
N LEU A 138 -10.61 -3.58 -11.02
CA LEU A 138 -11.79 -3.37 -10.17
C LEU A 138 -12.63 -2.26 -10.78
N PRO A 139 -13.78 -2.59 -11.40
CA PRO A 139 -14.70 -1.57 -11.87
C PRO A 139 -15.40 -0.89 -10.68
N PRO A 140 -15.79 0.38 -10.82
CA PRO A 140 -16.37 1.14 -9.72
C PRO A 140 -17.81 0.70 -9.42
N GLY A 141 -18.25 0.85 -8.17
CA GLY A 141 -19.65 0.62 -7.78
C GLY A 141 -20.04 -0.85 -7.59
N LEU A 142 -19.10 -1.78 -7.69
CA LEU A 142 -19.34 -3.16 -7.29
C LEU A 142 -19.34 -3.31 -5.77
N ALA A 143 -20.21 -4.18 -5.28
CA ALA A 143 -20.22 -4.58 -3.88
C ALA A 143 -18.84 -5.10 -3.45
N ALA A 144 -18.46 -4.81 -2.21
CA ALA A 144 -17.21 -5.30 -1.64
C ALA A 144 -17.15 -6.82 -1.76
N THR A 145 -16.00 -7.36 -2.17
CA THR A 145 -15.75 -8.80 -2.22
C THR A 145 -14.71 -9.18 -1.15
N PRO A 146 -14.62 -10.44 -0.71
CA PRO A 146 -13.60 -10.85 0.26
C PRO A 146 -12.18 -10.51 -0.21
N ARG A 147 -11.91 -10.62 -1.52
CA ARG A 147 -10.61 -10.29 -2.12
C ARG A 147 -10.32 -8.78 -2.12
N ARG A 148 -11.35 -7.94 -2.31
CA ARG A 148 -11.22 -6.47 -2.15
C ARG A 148 -10.87 -6.12 -0.71
N VAL A 149 -11.60 -6.69 0.26
CA VAL A 149 -11.34 -6.50 1.69
C VAL A 149 -9.91 -6.94 2.06
N LEU A 150 -9.47 -8.09 1.53
CA LEU A 150 -8.10 -8.58 1.73
C LEU A 150 -7.04 -7.61 1.16
N GLY A 151 -7.26 -7.09 -0.04
CA GLY A 151 -6.36 -6.11 -0.66
C GLY A 151 -6.25 -4.79 0.09
N ASP A 152 -7.36 -4.31 0.67
CA ASP A 152 -7.36 -3.10 1.50
C ASP A 152 -6.70 -3.33 2.86
N GLY A 153 -6.95 -4.49 3.49
CA GLY A 153 -6.26 -4.90 4.72
C GLY A 153 -4.75 -5.05 4.51
N LEU A 154 -4.30 -5.55 3.36
CA LEU A 154 -2.87 -5.65 3.05
C LEU A 154 -2.21 -4.28 2.97
N ALA A 155 -2.88 -3.28 2.37
CA ALA A 155 -2.36 -1.91 2.35
C ALA A 155 -2.14 -1.38 3.78
N GLN A 156 -3.08 -1.65 4.70
CA GLN A 156 -2.93 -1.28 6.11
C GLN A 156 -1.80 -2.03 6.81
N LEU A 157 -1.64 -3.33 6.56
CA LEU A 157 -0.57 -4.12 7.14
C LEU A 157 0.82 -3.65 6.67
N LEU A 158 0.96 -3.28 5.41
CA LEU A 158 2.21 -2.71 4.89
C LEU A 158 2.51 -1.34 5.52
N GLN A 159 1.50 -0.47 5.65
CA GLN A 159 1.65 0.80 6.37
C GLN A 159 2.04 0.57 7.84
N ALA A 160 1.47 -0.44 8.50
CA ALA A 160 1.81 -0.80 9.87
C ALA A 160 3.30 -1.17 9.97
N ASN A 161 3.81 -1.94 9.02
CA ASN A 161 5.20 -2.38 9.02
C ASN A 161 6.20 -1.27 8.70
N VAL A 162 5.84 -0.32 7.84
CA VAL A 162 6.64 0.90 7.66
C VAL A 162 6.73 1.67 8.98
N ALA A 163 5.60 1.89 9.66
CA ALA A 163 5.58 2.59 10.94
C ALA A 163 6.35 1.84 12.05
N LEU A 164 6.24 0.50 12.10
CA LEU A 164 7.02 -0.32 13.02
C LEU A 164 8.53 -0.25 12.73
N GLY A 165 8.94 -0.34 11.46
CA GLY A 165 10.35 -0.25 11.08
C GLY A 165 10.98 1.08 11.51
N LEU A 166 10.28 2.20 11.25
CA LEU A 166 10.71 3.53 11.70
C LEU A 166 10.79 3.63 13.24
N ALA A 167 9.81 3.06 13.95
CA ALA A 167 9.77 3.09 15.41
C ALA A 167 10.84 2.19 16.06
N LEU A 168 11.15 1.03 15.46
CA LEU A 168 12.24 0.15 15.87
C LEU A 168 13.58 0.87 15.76
N GLN A 169 13.85 1.50 14.61
CA GLN A 169 15.07 2.26 14.41
C GLN A 169 15.25 3.35 15.46
N ALA A 170 14.19 4.10 15.73
CA ALA A 170 14.21 5.15 16.74
C ALA A 170 14.44 4.58 18.15
N ALA A 171 13.84 3.43 18.49
CA ALA A 171 14.06 2.77 19.78
C ALA A 171 15.52 2.33 19.98
N ASP A 172 16.11 1.71 18.95
CA ASP A 172 17.51 1.27 18.96
C ASP A 172 18.47 2.46 19.11
N ASN A 173 18.17 3.57 18.43
CA ASN A 173 18.98 4.80 18.55
C ASN A 173 18.92 5.42 19.96
N LEU A 174 17.83 5.22 20.69
CA LEU A 174 17.55 5.88 21.97
C LEU A 174 18.01 5.09 23.20
N ASP A 175 18.46 3.83 23.06
CA ASP A 175 18.80 2.92 24.17
C ASP A 175 17.70 2.90 25.26
N LEU A 176 16.44 2.81 24.84
CA LEU A 176 15.32 2.87 25.77
C LEU A 176 15.22 1.60 26.63
N PRO A 177 14.76 1.70 27.89
CA PRO A 177 14.53 0.51 28.72
C PRO A 177 13.51 -0.43 28.07
N GLU A 178 13.75 -1.75 28.18
CA GLU A 178 12.84 -2.78 27.65
C GLU A 178 11.40 -2.67 28.19
N ALA A 179 11.22 -2.08 29.38
CA ALA A 179 9.91 -1.85 30.00
C ALA A 179 9.20 -0.55 29.57
N SER A 180 9.76 0.20 28.61
CA SER A 180 9.17 1.45 28.14
C SER A 180 7.81 1.23 27.44
N GLU A 181 6.99 2.28 27.37
CA GLU A 181 5.75 2.24 26.59
C GLU A 181 6.02 1.89 25.13
N LEU A 182 7.08 2.46 24.54
CA LEU A 182 7.49 2.19 23.16
C LEU A 182 7.83 0.71 22.96
N SER A 183 8.62 0.11 23.84
CA SER A 183 8.99 -1.32 23.77
C SER A 183 7.76 -2.23 23.81
N ARG A 184 6.76 -1.90 24.65
CA ARG A 184 5.49 -2.65 24.71
C ARG A 184 4.67 -2.51 23.42
N LEU A 185 4.57 -1.29 22.89
CA LEU A 185 3.84 -1.04 21.63
C LEU A 185 4.52 -1.74 20.45
N LEU A 186 5.85 -1.73 20.39
CA LEU A 186 6.62 -2.44 19.38
C LEU A 186 6.40 -3.95 19.47
N GLY A 187 6.49 -4.54 20.67
CA GLY A 187 6.23 -5.96 20.89
C GLY A 187 4.82 -6.37 20.45
N LEU A 188 3.79 -5.62 20.85
CA LEU A 188 2.41 -5.88 20.45
C LEU A 188 2.22 -5.74 18.93
N GLY A 189 2.77 -4.68 18.33
CA GLY A 189 2.66 -4.43 16.89
C GLY A 189 3.31 -5.53 16.05
N LEU A 190 4.49 -6.02 16.47
CA LEU A 190 5.17 -7.13 15.80
C LEU A 190 4.37 -8.44 15.89
N VAL A 191 3.80 -8.76 17.06
CA VAL A 191 2.94 -9.94 17.23
C VAL A 191 1.70 -9.86 16.33
N LEU A 192 1.00 -8.72 16.31
CA LEU A 192 -0.16 -8.52 15.45
C LEU A 192 0.22 -8.60 13.97
N SER A 193 1.36 -8.02 13.57
CA SER A 193 1.86 -8.12 12.21
C SER A 193 2.17 -9.55 11.81
N GLU A 194 2.75 -10.36 12.71
CA GLU A 194 3.07 -11.75 12.41
C GLU A 194 1.81 -12.60 12.28
N GLN A 195 0.83 -12.41 13.17
CA GLN A 195 -0.47 -13.06 13.07
C GLN A 195 -1.19 -12.71 11.76
N ALA A 196 -1.21 -11.42 11.41
CA ALA A 196 -1.80 -10.97 10.14
C ALA A 196 -1.07 -11.57 8.93
N ALA A 197 0.27 -11.68 8.98
CA ALA A 197 1.05 -12.26 7.90
C ALA A 197 0.73 -13.75 7.67
N ARG A 198 0.60 -14.53 8.75
CA ARG A 198 0.21 -15.94 8.67
C ARG A 198 -1.20 -16.09 8.10
N GLN A 199 -2.15 -15.31 8.61
CA GLN A 199 -3.53 -15.32 8.11
C GLN A 199 -3.60 -14.95 6.62
N LEU A 200 -2.81 -13.97 6.19
CA LEU A 200 -2.75 -13.53 4.80
C LEU A 200 -2.25 -14.61 3.84
N ASP A 201 -1.19 -15.35 4.22
CA ASP A 201 -0.67 -16.44 3.40
C ASP A 201 -1.78 -17.49 3.15
N GLU A 202 -2.50 -17.90 4.21
CA GLU A 202 -3.62 -18.83 4.08
C GLU A 202 -4.81 -18.27 3.28
N ASP A 203 -5.15 -16.98 3.46
CA ASP A 203 -6.26 -16.34 2.76
C ASP A 203 -5.98 -16.19 1.25
N ILE A 204 -4.73 -15.95 0.87
CA ILE A 204 -4.30 -15.90 -0.53
C ILE A 204 -4.36 -17.30 -1.15
N GLU A 205 -3.95 -18.34 -0.42
CA GLU A 205 -4.02 -19.73 -0.88
C GLU A 205 -5.47 -20.21 -1.07
N ALA A 206 -6.39 -19.76 -0.21
CA ALA A 206 -7.82 -20.08 -0.35
C ALA A 206 -8.44 -19.59 -1.67
N GLY A 207 -7.89 -18.52 -2.27
CA GLY A 207 -8.23 -18.07 -3.62
C GLY A 207 -9.72 -17.79 -3.84
N ALA A 208 -10.41 -18.68 -4.56
CA ALA A 208 -11.86 -18.57 -4.81
C ALA A 208 -12.74 -19.00 -3.62
N ALA A 209 -12.19 -19.78 -2.69
CA ALA A 209 -12.88 -20.25 -1.48
C ALA A 209 -12.81 -19.24 -0.32
N LEU A 210 -12.19 -18.07 -0.52
CA LEU A 210 -12.04 -17.06 0.52
C LEU A 210 -13.41 -16.49 0.94
N ALA A 211 -13.79 -16.74 2.19
CA ALA A 211 -15.03 -16.24 2.78
C ALA A 211 -14.85 -14.82 3.36
N PHE A 212 -15.93 -14.04 3.40
CA PHE A 212 -15.94 -12.70 4.01
C PHE A 212 -15.44 -12.70 5.46
N GLY A 213 -15.87 -13.66 6.29
CA GLY A 213 -15.47 -13.72 7.69
C GLY A 213 -13.95 -13.80 7.87
N ARG A 214 -13.27 -14.57 7.02
CA ARG A 214 -11.80 -14.66 7.01
C ARG A 214 -11.15 -13.36 6.57
N ALA A 215 -11.57 -12.81 5.44
CA ALA A 215 -11.04 -11.54 4.93
C ALA A 215 -11.23 -10.38 5.93
N SER A 216 -12.40 -10.32 6.57
CA SER A 216 -12.68 -9.34 7.63
C SER A 216 -11.85 -9.58 8.89
N HIS A 217 -11.61 -10.83 9.28
CA HIS A 217 -10.71 -11.14 10.39
C HIS A 217 -9.29 -10.65 10.12
N PHE A 218 -8.75 -10.94 8.94
CA PHE A 218 -7.45 -10.41 8.50
C PHE A 218 -7.43 -8.88 8.49
N ALA A 219 -8.44 -8.23 7.89
CA ALA A 219 -8.51 -6.78 7.83
C ALA A 219 -8.53 -6.14 9.22
N ASN A 220 -9.22 -6.76 10.18
CA ASN A 220 -9.22 -6.31 11.58
C ASN A 220 -7.85 -6.46 12.24
N LEU A 221 -7.13 -7.56 12.01
CA LEU A 221 -5.75 -7.72 12.51
C LEU A 221 -4.81 -6.66 11.91
N ALA A 222 -4.91 -6.41 10.60
CA ALA A 222 -4.12 -5.39 9.92
C ALA A 222 -4.43 -3.97 10.45
N ALA A 223 -5.70 -3.64 10.66
CA ALA A 223 -6.13 -2.37 11.23
C ALA A 223 -5.60 -2.17 12.67
N GLN A 224 -5.65 -3.21 13.50
CA GLN A 224 -5.09 -3.18 14.86
C GLN A 224 -3.57 -3.02 14.84
N ALA A 225 -2.87 -3.77 13.99
CA ALA A 225 -1.42 -3.63 13.80
C ALA A 225 -1.06 -2.20 13.41
N LEU A 226 -1.79 -1.60 12.46
CA LEU A 226 -1.57 -0.23 12.02
C LEU A 226 -1.82 0.79 13.15
N ALA A 227 -2.89 0.62 13.92
CA ALA A 227 -3.20 1.51 15.04
C ALA A 227 -2.08 1.49 16.09
N VAL A 228 -1.61 0.29 16.49
CA VAL A 228 -0.51 0.13 17.45
C VAL A 228 0.80 0.67 16.88
N ALA A 229 1.10 0.39 15.61
CA ALA A 229 2.31 0.88 14.95
C ALA A 229 2.37 2.42 14.87
N ARG A 230 1.23 3.07 14.58
CA ARG A 230 1.13 4.54 14.60
C ARG A 230 1.35 5.11 15.99
N GLN A 231 0.85 4.45 17.04
CA GLN A 231 1.14 4.85 18.41
C GLN A 231 2.62 4.70 18.74
N ALA A 232 3.26 3.61 18.33
CA ALA A 232 4.69 3.39 18.51
C ALA A 232 5.51 4.49 17.81
N ALA A 233 5.21 4.81 16.54
CA ALA A 233 5.88 5.87 15.79
C ALA A 233 5.68 7.26 16.42
N GLN A 234 4.51 7.55 16.98
CA GLN A 234 4.29 8.80 17.72
C GLN A 234 5.08 8.84 19.03
N ALA A 235 5.13 7.73 19.76
CA ALA A 235 5.90 7.62 21.00
C ALA A 235 7.41 7.77 20.74
N SER A 236 7.93 7.21 19.64
CA SER A 236 9.34 7.34 19.27
C SER A 236 9.71 8.79 18.94
N LEU A 237 8.91 9.48 18.12
CA LEU A 237 9.11 10.90 17.81
C LEU A 237 9.11 11.79 19.07
N ARG A 238 8.23 11.49 20.04
CA ARG A 238 8.23 12.21 21.33
C ARG A 238 9.51 11.98 22.10
N ALA A 239 9.99 10.74 22.16
CA ALA A 239 11.22 10.39 22.88
C ALA A 239 12.46 11.04 22.25
N GLU A 240 12.56 11.04 20.91
CA GLU A 240 13.61 11.74 20.16
C GLU A 240 13.58 13.26 20.44
N GLY A 241 12.37 13.86 20.41
CA GLY A 241 12.20 15.27 20.72
C GLY A 241 12.64 15.65 22.14
N VAL A 242 12.37 14.79 23.13
CA VAL A 242 12.85 14.98 24.51
C VAL A 242 14.38 14.90 24.57
N ARG A 243 14.98 13.88 23.93
CA ARG A 243 16.44 13.74 23.88
C ARG A 243 17.13 14.93 23.24
N ALA A 244 16.60 15.42 22.11
CA ALA A 244 17.14 16.59 21.41
C ALA A 244 17.10 17.85 22.29
N ARG A 245 16.03 18.05 23.07
CA ARG A 245 15.94 19.17 24.03
C ARG A 245 16.94 19.05 25.16
N LEU A 246 17.15 17.84 25.70
CA LEU A 246 18.12 17.61 26.76
C LEU A 246 19.55 17.87 26.29
N LEU A 247 19.91 17.42 25.08
CA LEU A 247 21.20 17.70 24.46
C LEU A 247 21.38 19.18 24.15
N GLY A 248 20.34 19.85 23.65
CA GLY A 248 20.37 21.29 23.36
C GLY A 248 20.43 22.18 24.61
N ALA A 249 19.93 21.72 25.76
CA ALA A 249 20.05 22.43 27.04
C ALA A 249 21.39 22.20 27.76
N ALA A 250 22.18 21.22 27.31
CA ALA A 250 23.52 20.93 27.84
C ALA A 250 24.64 21.72 27.14
N HIS A 251 24.29 22.57 26.17
CA HIS A 251 25.17 23.49 25.44
C HIS A 251 24.75 24.95 25.69
#